data_AF-A0A1B2R7H6-F1
#
_entry.id   AF-A0A1B2R7H6-F1
#
_cell.length_a   1.000
_cell.length_b   1.000
_cell.length_c   1.000
_cell.angle_alpha   90.00
_cell.angle_beta   90.00
_cell.angle_gamma   90.00
#
_symmetry.space_group_name_H-M   'P 1'
#
loop_
_entity.id
_entity.type
_entity.pdbx_description
1 polymer ?
#
loop_
_entity_poly.entity_id
_entity_poly.type
_entity_poly.pdbx_seq_one_letter_code
_entity_poly.pdbx_strand_id
1 'polypeptide(L)'
;MVVLGLLFGLVGTDVNSGVVRFAFGIEALQYGIPPASVALGALGIGLWAKLPRSRYRTVFLSAVVVAAIGIYWRLNSDTFFICATAAFGAAGYLWNRLNCVSAAWFFGLVYGPLVEENFRRSLLLSRGDFSSFALRPWSAASLALSMAICAASLFMWKKRSRPLESA
;
A
#
# COMPACT_ATOMS: atom_id res chain seq x y z
N MET A 1 -0.31 10.11 -0.42
CA MET A 1 -0.71 8.83 0.20
C MET A 1 -0.27 7.63 -0.62
N VAL A 2 -0.62 7.54 -1.90
CA VAL A 2 -0.13 6.46 -2.79
C VAL A 2 1.40 6.40 -2.86
N VAL A 3 2.07 7.57 -2.98
CA VAL A 3 3.55 7.67 -3.02
C VAL A 3 4.19 7.10 -1.74
N LEU A 4 3.62 7.37 -0.57
CA LEU A 4 4.11 6.81 0.69
C LEU A 4 3.95 5.28 0.70
N GLY A 5 2.81 4.77 0.23
CA GLY A 5 2.60 3.33 0.10
C GLY A 5 3.64 2.70 -0.82
N LEU A 6 3.90 3.34 -1.96
CA LEU A 6 4.91 2.89 -2.92
C LEU A 6 6.31 2.87 -2.28
N LEU A 7 6.72 3.94 -1.60
CA LEU A 7 8.01 3.99 -0.91
C LEU A 7 8.16 2.87 0.13
N PHE A 8 7.13 2.60 0.94
CA PHE A 8 7.15 1.50 1.89
C PHE A 8 7.12 0.12 1.23
N GLY A 9 6.47 -0.02 0.08
CA GLY A 9 6.42 -1.26 -0.70
C GLY A 9 7.76 -1.62 -1.36
N LEU A 10 8.63 -0.63 -1.60
CA LEU A 10 9.97 -0.85 -2.18
C LEU A 10 11.01 -1.33 -1.16
N VAL A 11 10.70 -1.25 0.15
CA VAL A 11 11.59 -1.70 1.22
C VAL A 11 11.48 -3.21 1.39
N GLY A 12 12.63 -3.90 1.37
CA GLY A 12 12.73 -5.33 1.61
C GLY A 12 13.48 -6.06 0.50
N THR A 13 13.45 -7.39 0.57
CA THR A 13 14.03 -8.25 -0.47
C THR A 13 13.11 -8.32 -1.68
N ASP A 14 13.70 -8.16 -2.86
CA ASP A 14 13.02 -8.39 -4.11
C ASP A 14 12.78 -9.90 -4.30
N VAL A 15 11.54 -10.29 -4.56
CA VAL A 15 11.12 -11.70 -4.67
C VAL A 15 11.78 -12.41 -5.85
N ASN A 16 12.08 -11.70 -6.93
CA ASN A 16 12.61 -12.28 -8.17
C ASN A 16 14.14 -12.28 -8.23
N SER A 17 14.79 -11.30 -7.59
CA SER A 17 16.25 -11.16 -7.63
C SER A 17 16.96 -11.46 -6.31
N GLY A 18 16.23 -11.57 -5.19
CA GLY A 18 16.80 -11.78 -3.85
C GLY A 18 17.60 -10.58 -3.33
N VAL A 19 17.67 -9.48 -4.08
CA VAL A 19 18.42 -8.28 -3.70
C VAL A 19 17.66 -7.53 -2.63
N VAL A 20 18.34 -7.21 -1.53
CA VAL A 20 17.82 -6.39 -0.45
C VAL A 20 17.78 -4.93 -0.89
N ARG A 21 16.61 -4.29 -0.81
CA ARG A 21 16.39 -2.89 -1.15
C ARG A 21 16.06 -2.10 0.11
N PHE A 22 16.76 -0.97 0.27
CA PHE A 22 16.48 0.02 1.33
C PHE A 22 16.42 -0.55 2.77
N ALA A 23 17.16 -1.63 3.06
CA ALA A 23 17.21 -2.20 4.42
C ALA A 23 18.24 -1.54 5.34
N PHE A 24 19.12 -0.67 4.82
CA PHE A 24 20.13 0.09 5.59
C PHE A 24 20.99 -0.77 6.56
N GLY A 25 21.18 -2.06 6.26
CA GLY A 25 21.91 -3.00 7.13
C GLY A 25 21.09 -3.61 8.27
N ILE A 26 19.80 -3.29 8.38
CA ILE A 26 18.89 -3.84 9.39
C ILE A 26 18.25 -5.12 8.83
N GLU A 27 18.53 -6.27 9.45
CA GLU A 27 17.99 -7.57 9.03
C GLU A 27 16.45 -7.62 9.09
N ALA A 28 15.86 -6.99 10.10
CA ALA A 28 14.41 -6.91 10.24
C ALA A 28 13.71 -6.22 9.04
N LEU A 29 14.37 -5.27 8.37
CA LEU A 29 13.82 -4.60 7.17
C LEU A 29 13.91 -5.46 5.91
N GLN A 30 14.76 -6.49 5.88
CA GLN A 30 14.91 -7.37 4.71
C GLN A 30 13.62 -8.14 4.43
N TYR A 31 12.86 -8.48 5.46
CA TYR A 31 11.56 -9.13 5.33
C TYR A 31 10.47 -8.22 4.74
N GLY A 32 10.73 -6.91 4.68
CA GLY A 32 9.79 -5.91 4.16
C GLY A 32 8.44 -5.92 4.88
N ILE A 33 7.45 -5.27 4.26
CA ILE A 33 6.05 -5.35 4.70
C ILE A 33 5.33 -6.36 3.79
N PRO A 34 4.91 -7.53 4.30
CA PRO A 34 4.25 -8.53 3.47
C PRO A 34 2.90 -8.02 2.97
N PRO A 35 2.68 -7.94 1.64
CA PRO A 35 1.41 -7.46 1.08
C PRO A 35 0.20 -8.25 1.60
N ALA A 36 0.37 -9.56 1.81
CA ALA A 36 -0.67 -10.45 2.32
C ALA A 36 -1.11 -10.10 3.76
N SER A 37 -0.15 -9.80 4.66
CA SER A 37 -0.46 -9.42 6.04
C SER A 37 -1.24 -8.10 6.09
N VAL A 38 -0.88 -7.15 5.23
CA VAL A 38 -1.56 -5.87 5.11
C VAL A 38 -2.98 -6.01 4.55
N ALA A 39 -3.15 -6.82 3.50
CA ALA A 39 -4.47 -7.11 2.92
C ALA A 39 -5.39 -7.80 3.95
N LEU A 40 -4.89 -8.79 4.69
CA LEU A 40 -5.63 -9.43 5.78
C LEU A 40 -6.02 -8.45 6.88
N GLY A 41 -5.11 -7.54 7.26
CA GLY A 41 -5.41 -6.47 8.21
C GLY A 41 -6.53 -5.53 7.74
N ALA A 42 -6.50 -5.11 6.47
CA ALA A 42 -7.53 -4.24 5.89
C ALA A 42 -8.90 -4.93 5.81
N LEU A 43 -8.93 -6.21 5.41
CA LEU A 43 -10.15 -7.02 5.41
C LEU A 43 -10.70 -7.22 6.82
N GLY A 44 -9.80 -7.47 7.77
CA GLY A 44 -10.10 -7.47 9.20
C GLY A 44 -10.80 -6.16 9.58
N ILE A 45 -10.15 -5.01 9.45
CA ILE A 45 -10.74 -3.73 9.84
C ILE A 45 -12.15 -3.51 9.22
N GLY A 46 -12.36 -3.90 7.95
CA GLY A 46 -13.67 -3.84 7.30
C GLY A 46 -14.75 -4.76 7.92
N LEU A 47 -14.37 -5.97 8.35
CA LEU A 47 -15.26 -6.88 9.09
C LEU A 47 -15.59 -6.32 10.48
N TRP A 48 -14.60 -5.76 11.16
CA TRP A 48 -14.73 -5.27 12.53
C TRP A 48 -15.51 -3.95 12.59
N ALA A 49 -15.46 -3.14 11.52
CA ALA A 49 -16.28 -1.93 11.37
C ALA A 49 -17.80 -2.22 11.30
N LYS A 50 -18.21 -3.45 11.01
CA LYS A 50 -19.62 -3.88 11.00
C LYS A 50 -20.16 -4.21 12.39
N LEU A 51 -19.33 -4.22 13.43
CA LEU A 51 -19.76 -4.55 14.78
C LEU A 51 -20.52 -3.39 15.44
N PRO A 52 -21.52 -3.69 16.31
CA PRO A 52 -22.27 -2.66 17.01
C PRO A 52 -21.36 -1.82 17.92
N ARG A 53 -21.54 -0.48 17.88
CA ARG A 53 -20.69 0.51 18.57
C ARG A 53 -20.51 0.25 20.06
N SER A 54 -21.48 -0.37 20.74
CA SER A 54 -21.41 -0.66 22.18
C SER A 54 -20.25 -1.59 22.57
N ARG A 55 -19.79 -2.46 21.64
CA ARG A 55 -18.69 -3.40 21.88
C ARG A 55 -17.36 -2.98 21.27
N TYR A 56 -17.29 -1.80 20.65
CA TYR A 56 -16.10 -1.34 19.91
C TYR A 56 -14.84 -1.30 20.80
N ARG A 57 -14.97 -0.90 22.07
CA ARG A 57 -13.84 -0.82 23.02
C ARG A 57 -13.25 -2.20 23.33
N THR A 58 -14.08 -3.18 23.66
CA THR A 58 -13.63 -4.55 24.00
C THR A 58 -13.01 -5.24 22.80
N VAL A 59 -13.63 -5.05 21.64
CA VAL A 59 -13.16 -5.53 20.33
C VAL A 59 -11.78 -4.98 20.00
N PHE A 60 -11.58 -3.66 20.11
CA PHE A 60 -10.29 -3.03 19.83
C PHE A 60 -9.20 -3.56 20.77
N LEU A 61 -9.49 -3.66 22.07
CA LEU A 61 -8.55 -4.21 23.06
C LEU A 61 -8.16 -5.66 22.73
N SER A 62 -9.13 -6.49 22.34
CA SER A 62 -8.85 -7.88 21.94
C SER A 62 -7.97 -7.95 20.69
N ALA A 63 -8.16 -7.06 19.71
CA ALA A 63 -7.35 -7.01 18.50
C ALA A 63 -5.89 -6.62 18.81
N VAL A 64 -5.67 -5.67 19.71
CA VAL A 64 -4.33 -5.27 20.15
C VAL A 64 -3.61 -6.43 20.85
N VAL A 65 -4.30 -7.16 21.74
CA VAL A 65 -3.73 -8.31 22.44
C VAL A 65 -3.37 -9.43 21.46
N VAL A 66 -4.26 -9.78 20.52
CA VAL A 66 -3.99 -10.79 19.49
C VAL A 66 -2.81 -10.39 18.60
N ALA A 67 -2.74 -9.12 18.18
CA ALA A 67 -1.61 -8.62 17.40
C ALA A 67 -0.28 -8.71 18.18
N ALA A 68 -0.27 -8.33 19.45
CA ALA A 68 0.91 -8.40 20.31
C ALA A 68 1.41 -9.86 20.49
N ILE A 69 0.49 -10.81 20.70
CA ILE A 69 0.80 -12.24 20.77
C ILE A 69 1.38 -12.73 19.44
N GLY A 70 0.77 -12.35 18.31
CA GLY A 70 1.23 -12.73 16.97
C GLY A 70 2.65 -12.24 16.65
N ILE A 71 3.01 -11.03 17.07
CA ILE A 71 4.36 -10.46 16.87
C ILE A 71 5.37 -11.19 17.74
N TYR A 72 5.04 -11.44 19.00
CA TYR A 72 5.90 -12.18 19.93
C TYR A 72 6.20 -13.59 19.41
N TRP A 73 5.20 -14.25 18.79
CA TRP A 73 5.35 -15.59 18.24
C TRP A 73 6.11 -15.64 16.91
N ARG A 74 6.20 -14.51 16.17
CA ARG A 74 6.60 -14.55 14.77
C ARG A 74 8.07 -14.89 14.54
N LEU A 75 9.06 -14.48 15.34
CA LEU A 75 10.47 -14.96 15.29
C LEU A 75 11.35 -14.26 16.36
N ASN A 76 12.03 -15.04 17.23
CA ASN A 76 13.28 -14.67 17.93
C ASN A 76 13.37 -13.38 18.78
N SER A 77 12.33 -12.98 19.53
CA SER A 77 12.44 -11.93 20.55
C SER A 77 13.01 -10.59 20.05
N ASP A 78 12.92 -10.34 18.74
CA ASP A 78 13.56 -9.20 18.14
C ASP A 78 12.77 -7.95 18.55
N THR A 79 13.35 -7.15 19.44
CA THR A 79 12.68 -6.01 20.09
C THR A 79 12.24 -4.98 19.05
N PHE A 80 12.90 -4.97 17.89
CA PHE A 80 12.58 -4.12 16.76
C PHE A 80 11.12 -4.25 16.32
N PHE A 81 10.56 -5.45 16.15
CA PHE A 81 9.19 -5.62 15.66
C PHE A 81 8.13 -5.14 16.67
N ILE A 82 8.42 -5.28 17.96
CA ILE A 82 7.53 -4.80 19.05
C ILE A 82 7.54 -3.28 19.07
N CYS A 83 8.72 -2.64 19.08
CA CYS A 83 8.86 -1.19 19.03
C CYS A 83 8.29 -0.61 17.73
N ALA A 84 8.55 -1.23 16.59
CA ALA A 84 8.02 -0.82 15.30
C ALA A 84 6.49 -0.92 15.27
N THR A 85 5.89 -1.99 15.80
CA THR A 85 4.43 -2.10 15.87
C THR A 85 3.83 -1.03 16.77
N ALA A 86 4.41 -0.76 17.93
CA ALA A 86 3.96 0.32 18.80
C ALA A 86 4.03 1.68 18.09
N ALA A 87 5.13 1.95 17.38
CA ALA A 87 5.30 3.15 16.56
C ALA A 87 4.28 3.22 15.42
N PHE A 88 4.03 2.13 14.69
CA PHE A 88 3.01 2.06 13.63
C PHE A 88 1.59 2.18 14.16
N GLY A 89 1.31 1.69 15.37
CA GLY A 89 0.03 1.89 16.06
C GLY A 89 -0.21 3.36 16.40
N ALA A 90 0.82 4.06 16.92
CA ALA A 90 0.76 5.49 17.18
C ALA A 90 0.63 6.31 15.88
N ALA A 91 1.41 5.96 14.85
CA ALA A 91 1.33 6.57 13.53
C ALA A 91 -0.05 6.35 12.89
N GLY A 92 -0.63 5.15 13.05
CA GLY A 92 -1.99 4.83 12.59
C GLY A 92 -3.07 5.64 13.31
N TYR A 93 -2.91 5.88 14.62
CA TYR A 93 -3.80 6.77 15.37
C TYR A 93 -3.73 8.21 14.82
N LEU A 94 -2.52 8.71 14.54
CA LEU A 94 -2.33 10.01 13.91
C LEU A 94 -2.96 10.06 12.51
N TRP A 95 -2.80 8.98 11.72
CA TRP A 95 -3.36 8.85 10.39
C TRP A 95 -4.90 8.91 10.37
N ASN A 96 -5.53 8.28 11.37
CA ASN A 96 -6.98 8.34 11.56
C ASN A 96 -7.42 9.76 11.92
N ARG A 97 -6.65 10.47 12.75
CA ARG A 97 -6.88 11.89 13.09
C ARG A 97 -6.79 12.81 11.87
N LEU A 98 -5.95 12.45 10.90
CA LEU A 98 -5.76 13.19 9.65
C LEU A 98 -6.83 12.89 8.58
N ASN A 99 -7.84 12.07 8.89
CA ASN A 99 -8.89 11.62 7.94
C ASN A 99 -8.33 11.12 6.60
N CYS A 100 -7.12 10.56 6.63
CA CYS A 100 -6.46 10.09 5.42
C CYS A 100 -7.12 8.81 4.92
N VAL A 101 -7.37 8.72 3.62
CA VAL A 101 -7.93 7.53 2.99
C VAL A 101 -6.89 6.41 2.99
N SER A 102 -6.97 5.51 3.98
CA SER A 102 -6.04 4.37 4.13
C SER A 102 -6.03 3.45 2.90
N ALA A 103 -7.16 3.35 2.18
CA ALA A 103 -7.27 2.55 0.96
C ALA A 103 -6.22 2.94 -0.10
N ALA A 104 -5.96 4.23 -0.31
CA ALA A 104 -5.00 4.69 -1.31
C ALA A 104 -3.55 4.33 -0.97
N TRP A 105 -3.21 4.26 0.32
CA TRP A 105 -1.89 3.82 0.77
C TRP A 105 -1.68 2.33 0.51
N PHE A 106 -2.70 1.49 0.79
CA PHE A 106 -2.67 0.06 0.49
C PHE A 106 -2.47 -0.23 -0.99
N PHE A 107 -3.14 0.51 -1.88
CA PHE A 107 -2.93 0.37 -3.31
C PHE A 107 -1.47 0.65 -3.71
N GLY A 108 -0.86 1.71 -3.15
CA GLY A 108 0.55 2.01 -3.40
C GLY A 108 1.51 0.93 -2.90
N LEU A 109 1.29 0.42 -1.69
CA LEU A 109 2.16 -0.58 -1.06
C LEU A 109 2.10 -1.93 -1.77
N VAL A 110 0.90 -2.39 -2.14
CA VAL A 110 0.73 -3.70 -2.76
C VAL A 110 1.04 -3.64 -4.26
N TYR A 111 0.47 -2.68 -4.98
CA TYR A 111 0.58 -2.64 -6.44
C TYR A 111 1.84 -1.94 -6.92
N GLY A 112 2.48 -1.07 -6.12
CA GLY A 112 3.71 -0.38 -6.51
C GLY A 112 4.82 -1.35 -6.94
N PRO A 113 5.23 -2.29 -6.06
CA PRO A 113 6.27 -3.27 -6.39
C PRO A 113 5.89 -4.16 -7.57
N LEU A 114 4.61 -4.56 -7.65
CA LEU A 114 4.10 -5.36 -8.78
C LEU A 114 4.19 -4.60 -10.11
N VAL A 115 3.86 -3.32 -10.12
CA VAL A 115 3.94 -2.48 -11.32
C VAL A 115 5.39 -2.27 -11.73
N GLU A 116 6.28 -1.96 -10.78
CA GLU A 116 7.71 -1.79 -11.06
C GLU A 116 8.34 -3.07 -11.62
N GLU A 117 8.01 -4.22 -11.03
CA GLU A 117 8.58 -5.49 -11.44
C GLU A 117 8.08 -5.91 -12.83
N ASN A 118 6.78 -5.77 -13.09
CA ASN A 118 6.24 -6.04 -14.42
C ASN A 118 6.76 -5.05 -15.46
N PHE A 119 6.97 -3.79 -15.08
CA PHE A 119 7.56 -2.77 -15.96
C PHE A 119 9.01 -3.10 -16.30
N ARG A 120 9.85 -3.42 -15.31
CA ARG A 120 11.23 -3.86 -15.50
C ARG A 120 11.29 -5.11 -16.38
N ARG A 121 10.47 -6.13 -16.06
CA ARG A 121 10.38 -7.37 -16.84
C ARG A 121 10.00 -7.10 -18.30
N SER A 122 9.06 -6.19 -18.53
CA SER A 122 8.65 -5.81 -19.90
C SER A 122 9.78 -5.12 -20.65
N LEU A 123 10.51 -4.21 -20.01
CA LEU A 123 11.66 -3.53 -20.62
C LEU A 123 12.82 -4.49 -20.93
N LEU A 124 13.09 -5.45 -20.04
CA LEU A 124 14.10 -6.48 -20.26
C LEU A 124 13.74 -7.36 -21.48
N LEU A 125 12.47 -7.77 -21.60
CA LEU A 125 11.97 -8.52 -22.76
C LEU A 125 12.02 -7.71 -24.06
N SER A 126 11.82 -6.39 -23.95
CA SER A 126 11.88 -5.45 -25.07
C SER A 126 13.28 -4.89 -25.33
N ARG A 127 14.33 -5.42 -24.70
CA ARG A 127 15.73 -4.94 -24.84
C ARG A 127 15.91 -3.43 -24.60
N GLY A 128 15.08 -2.84 -23.75
CA GLY A 128 15.11 -1.40 -23.44
C GLY A 128 14.29 -0.50 -24.37
N ASP A 129 13.62 -1.05 -25.39
CA ASP A 129 12.82 -0.25 -26.33
C ASP A 129 11.44 0.11 -25.77
N PHE A 130 11.26 1.39 -25.39
CA PHE A 130 9.98 1.95 -24.93
C PHE A 130 8.88 1.93 -26.02
N SER A 131 9.26 1.86 -27.29
CA SER A 131 8.33 1.77 -28.43
C SER A 131 7.47 0.50 -28.37
N SER A 132 7.93 -0.54 -27.68
CA SER A 132 7.17 -1.78 -27.47
C SER A 132 5.85 -1.58 -26.74
N PHE A 133 5.74 -0.55 -25.87
CA PHE A 133 4.50 -0.25 -25.16
C PHE A 133 3.43 0.36 -26.06
N ALA A 134 3.84 1.07 -27.12
CA ALA A 134 2.94 1.69 -28.09
C ALA A 134 2.62 0.78 -29.29
N LEU A 135 3.56 -0.08 -29.70
CA LEU A 135 3.41 -0.97 -30.85
C LEU A 135 2.56 -2.22 -30.54
N ARG A 136 2.47 -2.63 -29.28
CA ARG A 136 1.67 -3.81 -28.88
C ARG A 136 0.20 -3.41 -28.67
N PRO A 137 -0.77 -4.02 -29.36
CA PRO A 137 -2.17 -3.59 -29.34
C PRO A 137 -2.80 -3.63 -27.94
N TRP A 138 -2.49 -4.65 -27.13
CA TRP A 138 -3.00 -4.76 -25.75
C TRP A 138 -2.36 -3.76 -24.77
N SER A 139 -1.09 -3.42 -24.98
CA SER A 139 -0.39 -2.43 -24.17
C SER A 139 -0.87 -1.02 -24.53
N ALA A 140 -0.98 -0.72 -25.83
CA ALA A 140 -1.49 0.56 -26.32
C ALA A 140 -2.94 0.80 -25.87
N ALA A 141 -3.80 -0.22 -25.94
CA ALA A 141 -5.19 -0.12 -25.49
C ALA A 141 -5.29 0.19 -23.99
N SER A 142 -4.50 -0.49 -23.15
CA SER A 142 -4.51 -0.26 -21.70
C SER A 142 -3.90 1.11 -21.32
N LEU A 143 -2.86 1.55 -22.03
CA LEU A 143 -2.25 2.87 -21.84
C LEU A 143 -3.22 4.00 -22.23
N ALA A 144 -3.89 3.86 -23.38
CA ALA A 144 -4.89 4.82 -23.86
C ALA A 144 -6.08 4.92 -22.89
N LEU A 145 -6.56 3.78 -22.38
CA LEU A 145 -7.63 3.73 -21.39
C LEU A 145 -7.21 4.42 -20.07
N SER A 146 -6.00 4.16 -19.59
CA SER A 146 -5.46 4.82 -18.38
C SER A 146 -5.38 6.34 -18.56
N MET A 147 -4.86 6.81 -19.70
CA MET A 147 -4.80 8.24 -20.00
C MET A 147 -6.20 8.87 -20.11
N ALA A 148 -7.17 8.18 -20.71
CA ALA A 148 -8.55 8.64 -20.80
C ALA A 148 -9.20 8.78 -19.42
N ILE A 149 -8.99 7.81 -18.52
CA ILE A 149 -9.51 7.86 -17.14
C ILE A 149 -8.86 9.00 -16.35
N CYS A 150 -7.54 9.19 -16.46
CA CYS A 150 -6.85 10.30 -15.82
C CYS A 150 -7.35 11.66 -16.33
N ALA A 151 -7.50 11.82 -17.65
CA ALA A 151 -8.02 13.04 -18.26
C ALA A 151 -9.47 13.32 -17.83
N ALA A 152 -10.33 12.30 -17.82
CA ALA A 152 -11.71 12.41 -17.34
C ALA A 152 -11.76 12.79 -15.85
N SER A 153 -10.90 12.20 -15.02
CA SER A 153 -10.80 12.52 -13.59
C SER A 153 -10.37 13.97 -13.35
N LEU A 154 -9.37 14.47 -14.09
CA LEU A 154 -8.93 15.86 -14.04
C LEU A 154 -10.00 16.83 -14.54
N PHE A 155 -10.71 16.48 -15.62
CA PHE A 155 -11.81 17.27 -16.15
C PHE A 155 -12.97 17.37 -15.15
N MET A 156 -13.36 16.25 -14.55
CA MET A 156 -14.39 16.19 -13.50
C MET A 156 -13.97 16.96 -12.25
N TRP A 157 -12.69 16.90 -11.86
CA TRP A 157 -12.14 17.67 -10.75
C TRP A 157 -12.20 19.19 -11.02
N LYS A 158 -11.84 19.62 -12.24
CA LYS A 158 -11.94 21.03 -12.67
C LYS A 158 -13.39 21.52 -12.77
N LYS A 159 -14.33 20.64 -13.13
CA LYS A 159 -15.77 20.97 -13.18
C LYS A 159 -16.39 21.05 -11.78
N ARG A 160 -15.95 20.20 -10.85
CA ARG A 160 -16.43 20.18 -9.44
C ARG A 160 -15.89 21.33 -8.59
N SER A 161 -14.84 22.01 -9.06
CA SER A 161 -14.22 23.16 -8.38
C SER A 161 -14.77 24.52 -8.83
N ARG A 162 -15.81 24.57 -9.68
CA ARG A 162 -16.60 25.79 -9.90
C ARG A 162 -17.72 25.84 -8.85
N PRO A 163 -17.65 26.72 -7.83
CA PRO A 163 -18.69 26.85 -6.82
C PRO A 163 -19.95 27.43 -7.44
N LEU A 164 -21.09 27.11 -6.83
CA LEU A 164 -22.42 27.64 -7.12
C LEU A 164 -22.50 29.13 -6.75
N GLU A 165 -21.83 30.01 -7.49
CA GLU A 165 -22.03 31.46 -7.45
C GLU A 165 -23.11 31.87 -8.46
N SER A 166 -24.36 31.46 -8.21
CA SER A 166 -25.58 32.13 -8.73
C SER A 166 -26.82 31.33 -8.36
N ALA A 167 -27.39 31.58 -7.19
CA ALA A 167 -28.81 31.42 -6.91
C ALA A 167 -29.18 32.27 -5.69
#